data_AF-A0A2P5M062-F1
#
_entry.id   AF-A0A2P5M062-F1
#
_cell.length_a   1.000
_cell.length_b   1.000
_cell.length_c   1.000
_cell.angle_alpha   90.00
_cell.angle_beta   90.00
_cell.angle_gamma   90.00
#
_symmetry.space_group_name_H-M   'P 1'
#
loop_
_entity.id
_entity.type
_entity.pdbx_description
1 polymer ?
#
loop_
_entity_poly.entity_id
_entity_poly.type
_entity_poly.pdbx_seq_one_letter_code
_entity_poly.pdbx_strand_id
1 'polypeptide(L)'
;MRLVLLGTEGCHLCEEAKQLLHQLLTANKSMYLVLEEIDIAEHEEWQNEYAVRIPVFLQPDSGTELGWPFGYQELEKFVNGLQPHSIRL
;
A
#
# COMPACT_ATOMS: atom_id res chain seq x y z
N MET A 1 -1.85 10.33 6.66
CA MET A 1 -0.75 9.41 6.27
C MET A 1 -0.75 9.25 4.76
N ARG A 2 0.40 9.09 4.12
CA ARG A 2 0.53 8.87 2.66
C ARG A 2 0.97 7.43 2.40
N LEU A 3 0.37 6.78 1.41
CA LEU A 3 0.74 5.45 0.93
C LEU A 3 0.73 5.45 -0.59
N VAL A 4 1.70 4.76 -1.19
CA VAL A 4 1.81 4.59 -2.64
C VAL A 4 1.48 3.14 -2.98
N LEU A 5 0.64 2.91 -3.98
CA LEU A 5 0.45 1.62 -4.62
C LEU A 5 1.27 1.59 -5.92
N LEU A 6 2.33 0.79 -5.92
CA LEU A 6 3.09 0.47 -7.11
C LEU A 6 2.35 -0.62 -7.87
N GLY A 7 2.00 -0.34 -9.12
CA GLY A 7 1.20 -1.21 -9.97
C GLY A 7 1.39 -0.89 -11.44
N THR A 8 0.51 -1.44 -12.28
CA THR A 8 0.35 -1.03 -13.68
C THR A 8 -1.13 -0.84 -13.98
N GLU A 9 -1.47 -0.05 -15.00
CA GLU A 9 -2.84 0.05 -15.49
C GLU A 9 -3.42 -1.35 -15.82
N GLY A 10 -4.69 -1.56 -15.48
CA GLY A 10 -5.41 -2.81 -15.78
C GLY A 10 -4.98 -4.03 -14.95
N CYS A 11 -4.13 -3.87 -13.93
CA CYS A 11 -3.71 -4.98 -13.07
C CYS A 11 -4.83 -5.44 -12.11
N HIS A 12 -5.31 -6.67 -12.30
CA HIS A 12 -6.35 -7.26 -11.45
C HIS A 12 -5.95 -7.32 -9.97
N LEU A 13 -4.72 -7.71 -9.69
CA LEU A 13 -4.20 -7.81 -8.32
C LEU A 13 -4.15 -6.43 -7.64
N CYS A 14 -3.88 -5.35 -8.39
CA CYS A 14 -3.95 -3.99 -7.85
C CYS A 14 -5.38 -3.61 -7.42
N GLU A 15 -6.39 -4.03 -8.17
CA GLU A 15 -7.79 -3.83 -7.78
C GLU A 15 -8.14 -4.61 -6.51
N GLU A 16 -7.66 -5.85 -6.38
CA GLU A 16 -7.83 -6.65 -5.16
C GLU A 16 -7.16 -5.98 -3.94
N ALA A 17 -5.93 -5.49 -4.10
CA ALA A 17 -5.21 -4.75 -3.08
C ALA A 17 -5.96 -3.48 -2.64
N LYS A 18 -6.49 -2.70 -3.59
CA LYS A 18 -7.32 -1.51 -3.31
C LYS A 18 -8.61 -1.86 -2.59
N GLN A 19 -9.25 -2.98 -2.95
CA GLN A 19 -10.45 -3.44 -2.28
C GLN A 19 -10.19 -3.79 -0.80
N LEU A 20 -9.08 -4.48 -0.51
CA LEU A 20 -8.68 -4.76 0.88
C LEU A 20 -8.41 -3.47 1.66
N LEU A 21 -7.70 -2.51 1.05
CA LEU A 21 -7.43 -1.22 1.69
C LEU A 21 -8.72 -0.43 1.96
N HIS A 22 -9.64 -0.40 1.00
CA HIS A 22 -10.94 0.26 1.16
C HIS A 22 -11.77 -0.37 2.29
N GLN A 23 -11.78 -1.70 2.41
CA GLN A 23 -12.42 -2.40 3.53
C GLN A 23 -11.81 -1.99 4.87
N LEU A 24 -10.48 -1.90 4.95
CA LEU A 24 -9.77 -1.48 6.16
C LEU A 24 -10.12 -0.04 6.57
N LEU A 25 -10.13 0.89 5.62
CA LEU A 25 -10.47 2.30 5.87
C LEU A 25 -11.95 2.47 6.26
N THR A 26 -12.84 1.67 5.68
CA THR A 26 -14.27 1.69 6.02
C THR A 26 -14.52 1.16 7.45
N ALA A 27 -13.77 0.13 7.86
CA ALA A 27 -13.81 -0.39 9.23
C ALA A 27 -13.23 0.62 10.25
N ASN A 28 -12.24 1.42 9.84
CA ASN A 28 -11.52 2.36 10.70
C ASN A 28 -11.80 3.83 10.33
N LYS A 29 -13.00 4.34 10.64
CA LYS A 29 -13.45 5.69 10.25
C LYS A 29 -12.60 6.87 10.76
N SER A 30 -11.77 6.65 11.79
CA SER A 30 -10.86 7.67 12.31
C SER A 30 -9.53 7.74 11.57
N MET A 31 -9.27 6.80 10.64
CA MET A 31 -8.03 6.74 9.89
C MET A 31 -8.10 7.64 8.65
N TYR A 32 -7.12 8.54 8.51
CA TYR A 32 -6.96 9.38 7.32
C TYR A 32 -5.70 8.98 6.54
N LEU A 33 -5.92 8.37 5.37
CA LEU A 33 -4.89 7.90 4.45
C LEU A 33 -5.14 8.49 3.06
N VAL A 34 -4.09 9.02 2.44
CA VAL A 34 -4.06 9.40 1.04
C VAL A 34 -3.33 8.30 0.29
N LEU A 35 -4.02 7.68 -0.67
CA LEU A 35 -3.43 6.70 -1.57
C LEU A 35 -3.03 7.39 -2.87
N GLU A 36 -1.81 7.15 -3.30
CA GLU A 36 -1.32 7.51 -4.63
C GLU A 36 -1.01 6.23 -5.41
N GLU A 37 -1.28 6.22 -6.71
CA GLU A 37 -0.99 5.09 -7.58
C GLU A 37 0.14 5.52 -8.53
N ILE A 38 1.18 4.68 -8.65
CA ILE A 38 2.28 4.88 -9.59
C ILE A 38 2.28 3.70 -10.56
N ASP A 39 2.16 4.00 -11.85
CA ASP A 39 2.36 3.01 -12.90
C ASP A 39 3.86 2.78 -13.12
N ILE A 40 4.35 1.62 -12.69
CA ILE A 40 5.76 1.28 -12.83
C ILE A 40 6.17 1.08 -14.29
N ALA A 41 5.24 0.85 -15.22
CA ALA A 41 5.55 0.71 -16.65
C ALA A 41 6.10 2.02 -17.24
N GLU A 42 5.81 3.16 -16.62
CA GLU A 42 6.32 4.47 -17.06
C GLU A 42 7.74 4.78 -16.52
N HIS A 43 8.29 3.93 -15.65
CA HIS A 43 9.57 4.17 -14.97
C HIS A 43 10.49 2.94 -14.97
N GLU A 44 11.53 2.94 -15.81
CA GLU A 44 12.46 1.81 -15.95
C GLU A 44 13.11 1.36 -14.63
N GLU A 45 13.42 2.32 -13.75
CA GLU A 45 14.02 2.04 -12.44
C GLU A 45 13.10 1.21 -11.54
N TRP A 46 11.77 1.40 -11.65
CA TRP A 46 10.79 0.64 -10.86
C TRP A 46 10.51 -0.72 -11.49
N GLN A 47 10.58 -0.86 -12.82
CA GLN A 47 10.32 -2.15 -13.47
C GLN A 47 11.28 -3.24 -13.02
N ASN A 48 12.57 -2.93 -12.92
CA ASN A 48 13.60 -3.89 -12.51
C ASN A 48 13.34 -4.51 -11.14
N GLU A 49 12.76 -3.73 -10.23
CA GLU A 49 12.52 -4.15 -8.86
C GLU A 49 11.11 -4.69 -8.64
N TYR A 50 10.10 -4.12 -9.31
CA TYR A 50 8.69 -4.34 -8.96
C TYR A 50 7.87 -5.11 -10.00
N ALA A 51 8.34 -5.31 -11.23
CA ALA A 51 7.54 -5.94 -12.30
C ALA A 51 6.93 -7.31 -11.93
N VAL A 52 7.58 -8.08 -11.05
CA VAL A 52 7.10 -9.38 -10.56
C VAL A 52 6.53 -9.34 -9.14
N ARG A 53 6.51 -8.17 -8.50
CA ARG A 53 6.08 -7.95 -7.11
C ARG A 53 4.77 -7.17 -7.00
N ILE A 54 4.35 -6.47 -8.05
CA ILE A 54 3.11 -5.68 -8.03
C ILE A 54 1.89 -6.57 -7.72
N PRO A 55 0.93 -6.08 -6.91
CA PRO A 55 0.90 -4.78 -6.23
C PRO A 55 1.85 -4.68 -5.03
N VAL A 56 2.45 -3.51 -4.83
CA VAL A 56 3.20 -3.19 -3.59
C VAL A 56 2.69 -1.90 -2.97
N PHE A 57 2.34 -1.94 -1.69
CA PHE A 57 2.12 -0.73 -0.91
C PHE A 57 3.45 -0.23 -0.32
N LEU A 58 3.81 1.01 -0.61
CA LEU A 58 5.03 1.69 -0.16
C LEU A 58 4.66 2.91 0.69
N GLN A 59 5.23 3.00 1.89
CA GLN A 59 5.20 4.25 2.66
C GLN A 59 6.46 5.07 2.31
N PRO A 60 6.31 6.23 1.65
CA PRO A 60 7.45 6.90 1.00
C PRO A 60 8.45 7.52 1.98
N ASP A 61 8.04 7.85 3.21
CA ASP A 61 8.91 8.52 4.18
C ASP A 61 9.90 7.57 4.86
N SER A 62 9.53 6.29 5.01
CA SER A 62 10.30 5.25 5.70
C SER A 62 10.85 4.18 4.75
N GLY A 63 10.31 4.09 3.54
CA GLY A 63 10.62 3.00 2.60
C GLY A 63 10.02 1.65 3.01
N THR A 64 9.09 1.62 3.97
CA THR A 64 8.45 0.36 4.39
C THR A 64 7.49 -0.11 3.32
N GLU A 65 7.57 -1.40 2.97
CA GLU A 65 6.79 -2.01 1.91
C GLU A 65 5.94 -3.19 2.40
N LEU A 66 4.80 -3.37 1.76
CA LEU A 66 4.02 -4.60 1.78
C LEU A 66 3.76 -5.03 0.33
N GLY A 67 4.49 -6.05 -0.11
CA GLY A 67 4.32 -6.63 -1.46
C GLY A 67 3.36 -7.81 -1.48
N TRP A 68 2.71 -8.01 -2.61
CA TRP A 68 1.86 -9.19 -2.85
C TRP A 68 2.66 -10.50 -2.73
N PRO A 69 2.05 -11.62 -2.29
CA PRO A 69 0.67 -11.76 -1.80
C PRO A 69 0.49 -11.33 -0.33
N PHE A 70 -0.65 -10.70 -0.04
CA PHE A 70 -1.06 -10.37 1.32
C PHE A 70 -2.58 -10.48 1.48
N GLY A 71 -3.06 -10.71 2.70
CA GLY A 71 -4.47 -10.67 3.06
C GLY A 71 -4.82 -9.42 3.88
N TYR A 72 -6.06 -9.39 4.35
CA TYR A 72 -6.57 -8.28 5.18
C TYR A 72 -5.76 -8.08 6.47
N GLN A 73 -5.36 -9.18 7.13
CA GLN A 73 -4.65 -9.10 8.42
C GLN A 73 -3.22 -8.57 8.26
N GLU A 74 -2.51 -8.95 7.20
CA GLU A 74 -1.18 -8.43 6.89
C GLU A 74 -1.27 -6.94 6.55
N LEU A 75 -2.26 -6.54 5.75
CA LEU A 75 -2.50 -5.14 5.40
C LEU A 75 -2.84 -4.29 6.62
N GLU A 76 -3.72 -4.78 7.50
CA GLU A 76 -4.07 -4.10 8.75
C GLU A 76 -2.84 -3.88 9.65
N LYS A 77 -2.02 -4.92 9.84
CA LYS A 77 -0.78 -4.81 10.63
C LYS A 77 0.19 -3.82 10.03
N PHE A 78 0.39 -3.86 8.71
CA PHE A 78 1.24 -2.93 7.99
C PHE A 78 0.78 -1.49 8.22
N VAL A 79 -0.49 -1.18 7.91
CA VAL A 79 -1.05 0.18 8.04
C VAL A 79 -1.02 0.69 9.49
N ASN A 80 -1.30 -0.16 10.47
CA ASN A 80 -1.23 0.21 11.88
C ASN A 80 0.21 0.44 12.36
N GLY A 81 1.19 -0.28 11.80
CA GLY A 81 2.61 -0.07 12.08
C GLY A 81 3.15 1.26 11.55
N LEU A 82 2.51 1.84 10.53
CA LEU A 82 2.87 3.14 9.97
C LEU A 82 2.33 4.33 10.77
N GLN A 83 1.32 4.12 11.63
CA GLN A 83 0.84 5.18 12.50
C GLN A 83 1.91 5.50 13.54
N PRO A 84 2.35 6.77 13.67
CA PRO A 84 3.23 7.14 14.77
C PRO A 84 2.46 6.83 16.05
N HIS A 85 2.95 5.83 16.79
CA HIS A 85 2.39 5.49 18.08
C HIS A 85 2.45 6.78 18.91
N SER A 86 1.28 7.36 19.17
CA SER A 86 1.15 8.41 20.16
C SER A 86 1.76 7.82 21.43
N ILE A 87 2.84 8.44 21.90
CA ILE A 87 3.45 8.12 23.20
C ILE A 87 2.30 7.97 24.19
N ARG A 88 2.13 6.77 24.74
CA ARG A 88 1.28 6.58 25.92
C ARG A 88 1.92 7.38 27.04
N LEU A 89 1.32 8.53 27.38
CA LEU A 89 1.53 9.18 28.67
C LEU A 89 0.88 8.33 29.77
#